data_AF-A0A6B2LSG1-F1
#
_entry.id   AF-A0A6B2LSG1-F1
#
_cell.length_a   1.000
_cell.length_b   1.000
_cell.length_c   1.000
_cell.angle_alpha   90.00
_cell.angle_beta   90.00
_cell.angle_gamma   90.00
#
_symmetry.space_group_name_H-M   'P 1'
#
loop_
_entity.id
_entity.type
_entity.pdbx_description
1 polymer ?
#
loop_
_entity_poly.entity_id
_entity_poly.type
_entity_poly.pdbx_seq_one_letter_code
_entity_poly.pdbx_strand_id
1 'polypeptide(L)'
;MMAFVRSGENARCADCGANAPRWASLQLGAVICIACAGVHRTLANAINTRVKSFTLDRWSEDEIAHFLTLGNRRVNESYGVVSGAPPNVKDLIADDAKLRHDFILAKYTRTDFAMPTPGSL
;
A
#
# COMPACT_ATOMS: atom_id res chain seq x y z
N MET A 1 -0.65 -17.33 -7.74
CA MET A 1 -0.79 -15.91 -7.32
C MET A 1 -2.21 -15.51 -6.91
N MET A 2 -3.24 -15.72 -7.72
CA MET A 2 -4.59 -15.23 -7.39
C MET A 2 -5.17 -15.78 -6.07
N ALA A 3 -4.85 -17.03 -5.72
CA ALA A 3 -5.20 -17.59 -4.41
C ALA A 3 -4.53 -16.84 -3.25
N PHE A 4 -3.25 -16.46 -3.41
CA PHE A 4 -2.50 -15.69 -2.43
C PHE A 4 -3.06 -14.28 -2.21
N VAL A 5 -3.47 -13.61 -3.29
CA VAL A 5 -4.06 -12.26 -3.24
C VAL A 5 -5.43 -12.26 -2.56
N ARG A 6 -6.12 -13.40 -2.51
CA ARG A 6 -7.45 -13.54 -1.89
C ARG A 6 -7.43 -14.14 -0.49
N SER A 7 -6.26 -14.41 0.09
CA SER A 7 -6.16 -15.06 1.39
C SER A 7 -5.81 -14.08 2.52
N GLY A 8 -6.43 -14.27 3.68
CA GLY A 8 -6.12 -13.53 4.91
C GLY A 8 -6.07 -12.01 4.71
N GLU A 9 -4.99 -11.39 5.19
CA GLU A 9 -4.79 -9.93 5.06
C GLU A 9 -4.51 -9.45 3.63
N ASN A 10 -4.16 -10.34 2.70
CA ASN A 10 -3.94 -9.95 1.30
C ASN A 10 -5.26 -9.62 0.59
N ALA A 11 -6.40 -10.10 1.10
CA ALA A 11 -7.72 -9.81 0.54
C ALA A 11 -8.15 -8.34 0.70
N ARG A 12 -7.39 -7.55 1.46
CA ARG A 12 -7.61 -6.11 1.67
C ARG A 12 -6.34 -5.35 1.34
N CYS A 13 -6.48 -4.15 0.78
CA CYS A 13 -5.36 -3.27 0.47
C CYS A 13 -4.53 -2.98 1.72
N ALA A 14 -3.21 -3.14 1.62
CA ALA A 14 -2.29 -2.86 2.74
C ALA A 14 -2.42 -1.42 3.27
N ASP A 15 -2.74 -0.46 2.40
CA ASP A 15 -2.72 0.97 2.74
C ASP A 15 -4.08 1.47 3.21
N CYS A 16 -5.11 1.38 2.37
CA CYS A 16 -6.45 1.89 2.68
C CYS A 16 -7.46 0.83 3.13
N GLY A 17 -7.11 -0.46 3.12
CA GLY A 17 -8.04 -1.52 3.51
C GLY A 17 -9.17 -1.85 2.52
N ALA A 18 -9.17 -1.24 1.32
CA ALA A 18 -10.12 -1.54 0.25
C ALA A 18 -10.09 -3.03 -0.15
N ASN A 19 -11.26 -3.59 -0.46
CA ASN A 19 -11.40 -5.02 -0.76
C ASN A 19 -10.83 -5.40 -2.13
N ALA A 20 -10.46 -6.67 -2.27
CA ALA A 20 -10.02 -7.29 -3.52
C ALA A 20 -8.94 -6.50 -4.27
N PRO A 21 -7.81 -6.13 -3.61
CA PRO A 21 -6.70 -5.47 -4.27
C PRO A 21 -6.13 -6.35 -5.41
N ARG A 22 -5.64 -5.71 -6.48
CA ARG A 22 -5.16 -6.40 -7.70
C ARG A 22 -3.77 -5.96 -8.14
N TRP A 23 -3.08 -5.20 -7.30
CA TRP A 23 -1.76 -4.65 -7.59
C TRP A 23 -0.79 -5.01 -6.46
N ALA A 24 0.48 -5.07 -6.82
CA ALA A 24 1.59 -5.37 -5.94
C ALA A 24 2.53 -4.17 -5.89
N SER A 25 3.02 -3.86 -4.70
CA SER A 25 4.25 -3.13 -4.47
C SER A 25 5.34 -4.15 -4.20
N LEU A 26 6.18 -4.44 -5.19
CA LEU A 26 7.00 -5.66 -5.24
C LEU A 26 7.99 -5.80 -4.11
N GLN A 27 8.87 -4.81 -3.95
CA GLN A 27 9.95 -4.84 -2.97
C GLN A 27 9.43 -4.74 -1.54
N LEU A 28 8.27 -4.09 -1.37
CA LEU A 28 7.58 -4.03 -0.10
C LEU A 28 6.79 -5.32 0.21
N GLY A 29 6.45 -6.11 -0.81
CA GLY A 29 5.59 -7.28 -0.64
C GLY A 29 4.14 -6.95 -0.31
N ALA A 30 3.68 -5.75 -0.68
CA ALA A 30 2.35 -5.26 -0.34
C ALA A 30 1.35 -5.51 -1.47
N VAL A 31 0.20 -6.06 -1.13
CA VAL A 31 -0.97 -6.22 -2.00
C VAL A 31 -1.87 -4.98 -1.81
N ILE A 32 -2.02 -4.20 -2.87
CA ILE A 32 -2.64 -2.87 -2.85
C ILE A 32 -3.73 -2.70 -3.92
N CYS A 33 -4.68 -1.80 -3.67
CA CYS A 33 -5.71 -1.45 -4.64
C CYS A 33 -5.13 -0.57 -5.75
N ILE A 34 -5.91 -0.34 -6.82
CA ILE A 34 -5.46 0.47 -7.96
C ILE A 34 -5.13 1.92 -7.58
N ALA A 35 -5.87 2.51 -6.64
CA ALA A 35 -5.65 3.89 -6.24
C ALA A 35 -4.35 4.05 -5.44
N CYS A 36 -4.08 3.16 -4.48
CA CYS A 36 -2.80 3.12 -3.77
C CYS A 36 -1.66 2.75 -4.72
N ALA A 37 -1.87 1.86 -5.69
CA ALA A 37 -0.88 1.57 -6.72
C ALA A 37 -0.50 2.82 -7.55
N GLY A 38 -1.46 3.71 -7.82
CA GLY A 38 -1.18 5.01 -8.43
C GLY A 38 -0.21 5.86 -7.59
N VAL A 39 -0.45 5.94 -6.28
CA VAL A 39 0.43 6.67 -5.35
C VAL A 39 1.82 6.01 -5.23
N HIS A 40 1.88 4.68 -5.14
CA HIS A 40 3.17 3.97 -5.13
C HIS A 40 3.99 4.25 -6.39
N ARG A 41 3.36 4.49 -7.55
CA ARG A 41 4.07 4.90 -8.78
C ARG A 41 4.65 6.31 -8.66
N THR A 42 3.92 7.27 -8.08
CA THR A 42 4.43 8.64 -7.89
C THR A 42 5.57 8.67 -6.87
N LEU A 43 5.54 7.76 -5.90
CA LEU A 43 6.53 7.65 -4.82
C LEU A 43 7.64 6.62 -5.10
N ALA A 44 7.68 5.98 -6.27
CA ALA A 44 8.51 4.81 -6.54
C ALA A 44 9.99 4.98 -6.14
N ASN A 45 10.57 6.16 -6.40
CA ASN A 45 11.94 6.49 -6.03
C ASN A 45 12.10 6.73 -4.52
N ALA A 46 11.13 7.38 -3.89
CA ALA A 46 11.18 7.75 -2.47
C ALA A 46 11.06 6.53 -1.55
N ILE A 47 10.21 5.56 -1.90
CA ILE A 47 9.96 4.36 -1.09
C ILE A 47 10.58 3.09 -1.70
N ASN A 48 11.43 3.26 -2.72
CA ASN A 48 12.13 2.20 -3.44
C ASN A 48 11.24 1.00 -3.80
N THR A 49 10.22 1.21 -4.64
CA THR A 49 9.31 0.15 -5.04
C THR A 49 8.91 0.21 -6.51
N ARG A 50 8.54 -0.94 -7.06
CA ARG A 50 7.91 -1.10 -8.37
C ARG A 50 6.49 -1.64 -8.22
N VAL A 51 5.59 -1.14 -9.05
CA VAL A 51 4.18 -1.51 -9.05
C VAL A 51 3.88 -2.47 -10.20
N LYS A 52 3.27 -3.63 -9.90
CA LYS A 52 2.79 -4.60 -10.90
C LYS A 52 1.35 -5.03 -10.65
N SER A 53 0.60 -5.22 -11.71
CA SER A 53 -0.72 -5.86 -11.70
C SER A 53 -0.53 -7.38 -11.62
N PHE A 54 -1.35 -8.05 -10.82
CA PHE A 54 -1.37 -9.52 -10.84
C PHE A 54 -2.01 -10.10 -12.12
N THR A 55 -2.80 -9.30 -12.85
CA THR A 55 -3.54 -9.76 -14.03
C THR A 55 -3.04 -9.17 -15.34
N LEU A 56 -2.44 -7.97 -15.32
CA LEU A 56 -2.07 -7.23 -16.53
C LEU A 56 -0.57 -7.30 -16.84
N ASP A 57 0.27 -7.57 -15.84
CA ASP A 57 1.73 -7.59 -16.02
C ASP A 57 2.25 -9.03 -16.08
N ARG A 58 3.36 -9.23 -16.79
CA ARG A 58 4.11 -10.50 -16.78
C ARG A 58 4.97 -10.58 -15.55
N TRP A 59 5.00 -11.73 -14.88
CA TRP A 59 5.80 -11.98 -13.68
C TRP A 59 6.86 -13.04 -13.96
N SER A 60 8.09 -12.82 -13.51
CA SER A 60 9.12 -13.87 -13.49
C SER A 60 8.91 -14.80 -12.29
N GLU A 61 9.46 -16.01 -12.37
CA GLU A 61 9.39 -16.97 -11.25
C GLU A 61 10.03 -16.42 -9.98
N ASP A 62 11.16 -15.72 -10.10
CA ASP A 62 11.83 -15.07 -8.97
C ASP A 62 10.97 -14.00 -8.30
N GLU A 63 10.27 -13.18 -9.09
CA GLU A 63 9.36 -12.16 -8.56
C GLU A 63 8.18 -12.81 -7.80
N ILE A 64 7.65 -13.91 -8.35
CA ILE A 64 6.57 -14.67 -7.71
C ILE A 64 7.07 -15.27 -6.40
N ALA A 65 8.20 -15.97 -6.43
CA ALA A 65 8.78 -16.61 -5.26
C ALA A 65 9.04 -15.58 -4.15
N HIS A 66 9.71 -14.47 -4.48
CA HIS A 66 9.97 -13.38 -3.55
C HIS A 66 8.66 -12.82 -2.95
N PHE A 67 7.69 -12.48 -3.80
CA PHE A 67 6.45 -11.85 -3.34
C PHE A 67 5.60 -12.78 -2.45
N LEU A 68 5.58 -14.08 -2.74
CA LEU A 68 4.88 -15.08 -1.94
C LEU A 68 5.51 -15.29 -0.55
N THR A 69 6.78 -14.94 -0.35
CA THR A 69 7.40 -14.96 0.99
C THR A 69 6.99 -13.78 1.87
N LEU A 70 6.39 -12.75 1.27
CA LEU A 70 5.90 -11.56 1.94
C LEU A 70 4.37 -11.63 2.07
N GLY A 71 3.72 -10.48 2.24
CA GLY A 71 2.27 -10.39 2.38
C GLY A 71 1.86 -9.31 3.36
N ASN A 72 0.60 -8.90 3.26
CA ASN A 72 0.08 -7.73 3.95
C ASN A 72 0.19 -7.82 5.47
N ARG A 73 0.12 -9.03 6.04
CA ARG A 73 0.39 -9.24 7.46
C ARG A 73 1.76 -8.72 7.86
N ARG A 74 2.82 -9.18 7.19
CA ARG A 74 4.21 -8.78 7.50
C ARG A 74 4.45 -7.30 7.18
N VAL A 75 3.84 -6.80 6.11
CA VAL A 75 3.89 -5.38 5.76
C VAL A 75 3.26 -4.52 6.85
N ASN A 76 2.08 -4.89 7.33
CA ASN A 76 1.39 -4.15 8.37
C ASN A 76 2.07 -4.31 9.75
N GLU A 77 2.69 -5.45 10.04
CA GLU A 77 3.54 -5.59 11.23
C GLU A 77 4.78 -4.68 11.16
N SER A 78 5.37 -4.51 9.97
CA SER A 78 6.61 -3.73 9.78
C SER A 78 6.39 -2.22 9.60
N TYR A 79 5.22 -1.82 9.09
CA TYR A 79 4.91 -0.45 8.65
C TYR A 79 3.53 0.04 9.10
N GLY A 80 2.69 -0.79 9.72
CA GLY A 80 1.28 -0.46 9.97
C GLY A 80 1.05 0.58 11.06
N VAL A 81 2.04 0.85 11.91
CA VAL A 81 2.01 1.95 12.89
C VAL A 81 2.55 3.21 12.22
N VAL A 82 1.65 4.14 11.92
CA VAL A 82 2.00 5.44 11.35
C VAL A 82 1.81 6.51 12.42
N SER A 83 2.91 7.07 12.90
CA SER A 83 2.90 8.14 13.91
C SER A 83 2.08 9.34 13.43
N GLY A 84 1.24 9.91 14.29
CA GLY A 84 0.35 11.03 13.95
C GLY A 84 -0.93 10.66 13.19
N ALA A 85 -1.09 9.41 12.74
CA ALA A 85 -2.30 8.97 12.05
C ALA A 85 -3.46 8.70 13.03
N PRO A 86 -4.66 9.25 12.78
CA PRO A 86 -5.83 8.93 13.59
C PRO A 86 -6.32 7.49 13.33
N PRO A 87 -7.08 6.87 14.26
CA PRO A 87 -7.58 5.50 14.08
C PRO A 87 -8.41 5.27 12.80
N ASN A 88 -9.11 6.30 12.33
CA ASN A 88 -9.93 6.27 11.11
C ASN A 88 -9.19 6.77 9.86
N VAL A 89 -7.84 6.88 9.88
CA VAL A 89 -7.05 7.40 8.75
C VAL A 89 -7.36 6.67 7.43
N LYS A 90 -7.63 5.35 7.49
CA LYS A 90 -7.95 4.56 6.30
C LYS A 90 -9.24 5.00 5.61
N ASP A 91 -10.22 5.46 6.39
CA ASP A 91 -11.47 6.01 5.89
C ASP A 91 -11.23 7.41 5.31
N LEU A 92 -10.42 8.24 5.98
CA LEU A 92 -10.09 9.60 5.53
C LEU A 92 -9.35 9.60 4.18
N ILE A 93 -8.41 8.68 3.99
CA ILE A 93 -7.65 8.57 2.74
C ILE A 93 -8.43 7.85 1.63
N ALA A 94 -9.65 7.38 1.87
CA ALA A 94 -10.45 6.68 0.86
C ALA A 94 -10.84 7.61 -0.30
N ASP A 95 -11.13 8.88 0.02
CA ASP A 95 -11.66 9.84 -0.95
C ASP A 95 -10.76 11.07 -1.16
N ASP A 96 -9.67 11.22 -0.38
CA ASP A 96 -8.72 12.32 -0.53
C ASP A 96 -7.37 11.83 -1.07
N ALA A 97 -7.04 12.27 -2.29
CA ALA A 97 -5.83 11.87 -2.99
C ALA A 97 -4.55 12.40 -2.34
N LYS A 98 -4.58 13.61 -1.77
CA LYS A 98 -3.42 14.21 -1.10
C LYS A 98 -3.16 13.52 0.22
N LEU A 99 -4.20 13.34 1.03
CA LEU A 99 -4.11 12.59 2.29
C LEU A 99 -3.62 11.16 2.07
N ARG A 100 -4.13 10.49 1.03
CA ARG A 100 -3.64 9.17 0.63
C ARG A 100 -2.16 9.18 0.28
N HIS A 101 -1.72 10.17 -0.49
CA HIS A 101 -0.32 10.33 -0.85
C HIS A 101 0.57 10.49 0.37
N ASP A 102 0.23 11.43 1.25
CA ASP A 102 1.02 11.76 2.44
C ASP A 102 1.06 10.59 3.43
N PHE A 103 -0.05 9.87 3.59
CA PHE A 103 -0.12 8.68 4.43
C PHE A 103 0.77 7.55 3.91
N ILE A 104 0.70 7.25 2.60
CA ILE A 104 1.51 6.19 1.99
C ILE A 104 2.99 6.54 2.06
N LEU A 105 3.37 7.80 1.82
CA LEU A 105 4.74 8.25 2.01
C LEU A 105 5.18 7.99 3.45
N ALA A 106 4.48 8.56 4.43
CA ALA A 106 4.80 8.43 5.85
C ALA A 106 4.93 6.98 6.31
N LYS A 107 4.01 6.12 5.87
CA LYS A 107 4.00 4.68 6.17
C LYS A 107 5.29 3.98 5.77
N TYR A 108 5.81 4.26 4.57
CA TYR A 108 6.95 3.53 4.01
C TYR A 108 8.30 4.24 4.16
N THR A 109 8.31 5.53 4.48
CA THR A 109 9.53 6.27 4.89
C THR A 109 9.72 6.30 6.40
N ARG A 110 8.74 5.84 7.19
CA ARG A 110 8.73 5.90 8.66
C ARG A 110 8.88 7.33 9.18
N THR A 111 8.18 8.26 8.55
CA THR A 111 8.08 9.65 8.99
C THR A 111 6.72 9.91 9.62
N ASP A 112 6.60 10.98 10.41
CA ASP A 112 5.33 11.37 11.00
C ASP A 112 4.30 11.75 9.92
N PHE A 113 3.06 11.33 10.11
CA PHE A 113 1.94 11.74 9.28
C PHE A 113 1.33 13.02 9.85
N ALA A 114 1.37 14.09 9.05
CA ALA A 114 0.78 15.37 9.39
C ALA A 114 -0.65 15.46 8.83
N MET A 115 -1.64 15.51 9.72
CA MET A 115 -3.02 15.81 9.32
C MET A 115 -3.12 17.24 8.77
N PRO A 116 -3.90 17.48 7.70
CA PRO A 116 -4.25 18.82 7.26
C PRO A 116 -4.97 19.55 8.38
N THR A 117 -4.58 20.80 8.61
CA THR A 117 -5.30 21.69 9.52
C THR A 117 -6.68 21.99 8.94
N PRO A 118 -7.77 21.94 9.73
CA PRO A 118 -9.09 22.37 9.26
C PRO A 118 -9.02 23.85 8.86
N GLY A 119 -9.11 24.16 7.56
CA GLY A 119 -9.19 25.55 7.08
C GLY A 119 -8.36 25.93 5.85
N SER A 120 -7.58 25.03 5.25
CA SER A 120 -6.93 25.29 3.95
C SER A 120 -7.74 24.67 2.80
N LEU A 121 -8.85 25.31 2.45
CA LEU A 121 -9.51 25.22 1.14
C LEU A 121 -9.66 26.64 0.58
#